data_AF-A0A646KPS4-F1
#
_entry.id   AF-A0A646KPS4-F1
#
_cell.length_a   1.000
_cell.length_b   1.000
_cell.length_c   1.000
_cell.angle_alpha   90.00
_cell.angle_beta   90.00
_cell.angle_gamma   90.00
#
_symmetry.space_group_name_H-M   'P 1'
#
loop_
_entity.id
_entity.type
_entity.pdbx_description
1 polymer ?
#
loop_
_entity_poly.entity_id
_entity_poly.type
_entity_poly.pdbx_seq_one_letter_code
_entity_poly.pdbx_strand_id
1 'polypeptide(L)'
;MKVHTAGRIRMVAVALLLFAAAATPAAAAADNGRSGALSTPWNWKNANGMKCLEIPGGSTAYAAAAAQRTCDGTNWQLWVNEVSGKLTEIRNHHSGMCLDAANGSTADGAIIAQRTCNGMKWQKWRAFFDNSSGAYQIVNEHSQKCLEVLGGSTADGASVVQSSCYGTPSQYWF
;
A
#
# COMPACT_ATOMS: atom_id res chain seq x y z
N MET A 1 4.18 59.26 65.11
CA MET A 1 5.20 59.93 64.25
C MET A 1 5.69 58.91 63.22
N LYS A 2 5.51 59.21 61.94
CA LYS A 2 6.02 58.42 60.80
C LYS A 2 7.54 58.50 60.76
N VAL A 3 8.23 57.36 60.60
CA VAL A 3 9.47 57.26 59.84
C VAL A 3 9.47 55.92 59.09
N HIS A 4 9.51 56.00 57.77
CA HIS A 4 9.78 54.89 56.85
C HIS A 4 11.28 54.61 56.81
N THR A 5 11.69 53.35 56.72
CA THR A 5 12.98 53.00 56.11
C THR A 5 12.83 51.69 55.36
N ALA A 6 13.05 51.76 54.04
CA ALA A 6 12.92 50.66 53.10
C ALA A 6 14.20 49.81 53.08
N GLY A 7 14.08 48.51 53.38
CA GLY A 7 15.13 47.52 53.29
C GLY A 7 15.00 46.69 52.01
N ARG A 8 16.00 46.80 51.14
CA ARG A 8 16.10 46.27 49.78
C ARG A 8 15.77 44.76 49.66
N ILE A 9 14.73 44.42 48.89
CA ILE A 9 14.49 43.05 48.40
C ILE A 9 15.49 42.79 47.27
N ARG A 10 16.39 41.82 47.45
CA ARG A 10 17.21 41.28 46.36
C ARG A 10 16.32 40.36 45.53
N MET A 11 15.88 40.80 44.36
CA MET A 11 15.31 39.90 43.35
C MET A 11 16.41 38.95 42.88
N VAL A 12 16.27 37.66 43.20
CA VAL A 12 17.00 36.60 42.50
C VAL A 12 16.24 36.35 41.21
N ALA A 13 16.80 36.76 40.07
CA ALA A 13 16.26 36.40 38.78
C ALA A 13 16.51 34.89 38.57
N VAL A 14 15.45 34.09 38.68
CA VAL A 14 15.48 32.69 38.25
C VAL A 14 15.42 32.70 36.72
N ALA A 15 16.56 32.53 36.07
CA ALA A 15 16.62 32.33 34.63
C ALA A 15 15.97 30.98 34.30
N LEU A 16 14.79 31.02 33.69
CA LEU A 16 14.13 29.83 33.16
C LEU A 16 14.91 29.38 31.92
N LEU A 17 15.78 28.38 32.08
CA LEU A 17 16.45 27.72 30.97
C LEU A 17 15.41 26.89 30.21
N LEU A 18 14.98 27.39 29.05
CA LEU A 18 14.27 26.59 28.06
C LEU A 18 15.25 25.56 27.49
N PHE A 19 15.16 24.32 27.97
CA PHE A 19 15.76 23.19 27.26
C PHE A 19 14.95 22.95 25.99
N ALA A 20 15.49 23.34 24.85
CA ALA A 20 15.02 22.83 23.58
C ALA A 20 15.31 21.33 23.56
N ALA A 21 14.28 20.50 23.69
CA ALA A 21 14.39 19.08 23.41
C ALA A 21 14.70 18.95 21.91
N ALA A 22 15.96 18.71 21.58
CA ALA A 22 16.34 18.30 20.24
C ALA A 22 15.64 16.97 19.97
N ALA A 23 14.60 17.00 19.13
CA ALA A 23 14.02 15.79 18.59
C ALA A 23 15.14 15.07 17.83
N THR A 24 15.63 13.97 18.39
CA THR A 24 16.45 13.02 17.63
C THR A 24 15.65 12.65 16.40
N PRO A 25 16.21 12.75 15.18
CA PRO A 25 15.55 12.15 14.03
C PRO A 25 15.34 10.68 14.37
N ALA A 26 14.09 10.22 14.29
CA ALA A 26 13.79 8.80 14.39
C ALA A 26 14.64 8.11 13.32
N ALA A 27 15.57 7.27 13.75
CA ALA A 27 16.32 6.42 12.84
C ALA A 27 15.30 5.67 11.99
N ALA A 28 15.42 5.80 10.66
CA ALA A 28 14.67 4.98 9.73
C ALA A 28 14.83 3.52 10.17
N ALA A 29 13.70 2.82 10.41
CA ALA A 29 13.73 1.41 10.72
C ALA A 29 14.52 0.71 9.61
N ALA A 30 15.57 -0.03 10.01
CA ALA A 30 16.40 -0.77 9.07
C ALA A 30 15.53 -1.68 8.20
N ASP A 31 15.77 -1.65 6.89
CA ASP A 31 15.29 -2.64 5.94
C ASP A 31 15.70 -4.02 6.46
N ASN A 32 14.71 -4.82 6.88
CA ASN A 32 14.89 -6.19 7.36
C ASN A 32 15.20 -7.15 6.19
N GLY A 33 16.27 -6.86 5.45
CA GLY A 33 16.92 -7.78 4.53
C GLY A 33 16.03 -8.26 3.38
N ARG A 34 15.13 -7.41 2.86
CA ARG A 34 14.29 -7.80 1.72
C ARG A 34 14.90 -7.32 0.41
N SER A 35 15.79 -8.13 -0.13
CA SER A 35 16.64 -7.85 -1.30
C SER A 35 15.87 -7.88 -2.63
N GLY A 36 14.78 -7.11 -2.74
CA GLY A 36 14.03 -6.93 -3.98
C GLY A 36 14.29 -5.55 -4.60
N ALA A 37 14.38 -5.48 -5.94
CA ALA A 37 14.43 -4.19 -6.63
C ALA A 37 13.05 -3.52 -6.54
N LEU A 38 13.01 -2.29 -6.00
CA LEU A 38 11.79 -1.48 -5.93
C LEU A 38 11.57 -0.72 -7.24
N SER A 39 10.33 -0.73 -7.75
CA SER A 39 9.93 0.12 -8.87
C SER A 39 9.62 1.56 -8.43
N THR A 40 9.64 2.49 -9.37
CA THR A 40 8.92 3.77 -9.19
C THR A 40 7.42 3.49 -8.99
N PRO A 41 6.70 4.26 -8.16
CA PRO A 41 5.25 4.09 -8.01
C PRO A 41 4.52 4.27 -9.34
N TRP A 42 3.56 3.37 -9.61
CA TRP A 42 2.74 3.39 -10.82
C TRP A 42 1.32 2.91 -10.53
N ASN A 43 0.38 3.14 -11.44
CA ASN A 43 -0.98 2.60 -11.33
C ASN A 43 -1.13 1.37 -12.22
N TRP A 44 -1.74 0.32 -11.67
CA TRP A 44 -2.17 -0.86 -12.44
C TRP A 44 -3.56 -0.60 -13.00
N LYS A 45 -3.73 -0.60 -14.34
CA LYS A 45 -5.02 -0.35 -14.98
C LYS A 45 -5.62 -1.64 -15.50
N ASN A 46 -6.87 -1.93 -15.14
CA ASN A 46 -7.57 -3.08 -15.66
C ASN A 46 -7.87 -2.91 -17.16
N ALA A 47 -7.59 -3.92 -17.98
CA ALA A 47 -7.74 -3.84 -19.43
C ALA A 47 -9.21 -3.79 -19.90
N ASN A 48 -10.17 -4.19 -19.07
CA ASN A 48 -11.59 -4.13 -19.41
C ASN A 48 -12.19 -2.73 -19.23
N GLY A 49 -11.91 -2.10 -18.08
CA GLY A 49 -12.52 -0.82 -17.69
C GLY A 49 -11.60 0.40 -17.79
N MET A 50 -10.30 0.21 -18.03
CA MET A 50 -9.25 1.24 -17.95
C MET A 50 -9.20 1.97 -16.59
N LYS A 51 -9.71 1.31 -15.55
CA LYS A 51 -9.74 1.80 -14.17
C LYS A 51 -8.55 1.28 -13.39
N CYS A 52 -8.11 2.06 -12.42
CA CYS A 52 -6.94 1.78 -11.61
C CYS A 52 -7.30 0.89 -10.42
N LEU A 53 -6.44 -0.08 -10.12
CA LEU A 53 -6.43 -0.81 -8.85
C LEU A 53 -6.21 0.18 -7.70
N GLU A 54 -7.07 0.14 -6.69
CA GLU A 54 -7.01 1.04 -5.55
C GLU A 54 -7.28 0.34 -4.22
N ILE A 55 -6.87 0.99 -3.14
CA ILE A 55 -7.49 0.82 -1.83
C ILE A 55 -8.50 1.97 -1.62
N PRO A 56 -9.81 1.69 -1.53
CA PRO A 56 -10.84 2.72 -1.48
C PRO A 56 -10.60 3.78 -0.40
N GLY A 57 -10.65 5.05 -0.81
CA GLY A 57 -10.53 6.20 0.09
C GLY A 57 -9.17 6.32 0.79
N GLY A 58 -8.14 5.62 0.30
CA GLY A 58 -6.83 5.63 0.94
C GLY A 58 -6.81 5.00 2.34
N SER A 59 -7.70 4.05 2.61
CA SER A 59 -7.70 3.34 3.90
C SER A 59 -6.31 2.76 4.20
N THR A 60 -5.86 2.89 5.44
CA THR A 60 -4.66 2.22 5.98
C THR A 60 -5.03 1.06 6.89
N ALA A 61 -6.34 0.71 6.96
CA ALA A 61 -6.82 -0.39 7.77
C ALA A 61 -6.29 -1.73 7.25
N TYR A 62 -5.91 -2.59 8.19
CA TYR A 62 -5.62 -3.99 7.90
C TYR A 62 -6.83 -4.66 7.26
N ALA A 63 -6.59 -5.41 6.18
CA ALA A 63 -7.61 -6.12 5.41
C ALA A 63 -8.64 -5.21 4.69
N ALA A 64 -8.33 -3.94 4.45
CA ALA A 64 -9.13 -3.13 3.53
C ALA A 64 -9.11 -3.77 2.13
N ALA A 65 -10.30 -4.04 1.58
CA ALA A 65 -10.46 -4.69 0.29
C ALA A 65 -10.02 -3.78 -0.86
N ALA A 66 -9.36 -4.36 -1.85
CA ALA A 66 -9.00 -3.66 -3.07
C ALA A 66 -10.20 -3.58 -4.03
N ALA A 67 -10.27 -2.48 -4.77
CA ALA A 67 -11.28 -2.25 -5.78
C ALA A 67 -10.63 -1.63 -7.04
N GLN A 68 -11.42 -1.45 -8.09
CA GLN A 68 -11.05 -0.53 -9.17
C GLN A 68 -11.78 0.80 -9.05
N ARG A 69 -11.16 1.88 -9.54
CA ARG A 69 -11.81 3.18 -9.73
C ARG A 69 -11.18 3.94 -10.88
N THR A 70 -11.93 4.89 -11.42
CA THR A 70 -11.41 5.95 -12.30
C THR A 70 -10.06 6.46 -11.78
N CYS A 71 -9.07 6.43 -12.66
CA CYS A 71 -7.71 6.81 -12.33
C CYS A 71 -7.63 8.31 -12.03
N ASP A 72 -7.14 8.68 -10.84
CA ASP A 72 -7.02 10.06 -10.37
C ASP A 72 -5.60 10.42 -9.90
N GLY A 73 -4.67 9.45 -9.91
CA GLY A 73 -3.27 9.64 -9.56
C GLY A 73 -3.02 9.79 -8.06
N THR A 74 -4.02 9.54 -7.23
CA THR A 74 -3.87 9.54 -5.77
C THR A 74 -2.93 8.43 -5.31
N ASN A 75 -2.27 8.63 -4.16
CA ASN A 75 -1.27 7.69 -3.66
C ASN A 75 -1.82 6.29 -3.37
N TRP A 76 -3.13 6.14 -3.13
CA TRP A 76 -3.74 4.83 -2.89
C TRP A 76 -4.13 4.07 -4.17
N GLN A 77 -4.00 4.71 -5.34
CA GLN A 77 -4.03 4.06 -6.66
C GLN A 77 -2.63 3.73 -7.18
N LEU A 78 -1.59 4.21 -6.49
CA LEU A 78 -0.20 3.94 -6.83
C LEU A 78 0.32 2.73 -6.05
N TRP A 79 1.14 1.93 -6.72
CA TRP A 79 1.72 0.70 -6.21
C TRP A 79 3.22 0.67 -6.49
N VAL A 80 3.97 0.08 -5.59
CA VAL A 80 5.41 -0.17 -5.73
C VAL A 80 5.62 -1.66 -5.82
N ASN A 81 6.28 -2.10 -6.88
CA ASN A 81 6.63 -3.50 -7.06
C ASN A 81 8.00 -3.76 -6.44
N GLU A 82 8.06 -4.67 -5.48
CA GLU A 82 9.31 -5.18 -4.93
C GLU A 82 9.61 -6.54 -5.56
N VAL A 83 10.53 -6.55 -6.52
CA VAL A 83 10.80 -7.72 -7.37
C VAL A 83 11.97 -8.53 -6.81
N SER A 84 11.72 -9.81 -6.55
CA SER A 84 12.72 -10.80 -6.15
C SER A 84 12.67 -12.01 -7.10
N GLY A 85 13.58 -12.03 -8.08
CA GLY A 85 13.56 -13.01 -9.17
C GLY A 85 12.29 -12.89 -10.01
N LYS A 86 11.48 -13.95 -10.04
CA LYS A 86 10.18 -13.99 -10.76
C LYS A 86 8.98 -13.58 -9.91
N LEU A 87 9.20 -13.29 -8.62
CA LEU A 87 8.13 -12.97 -7.68
C LEU A 87 8.15 -11.46 -7.37
N THR A 88 6.97 -10.92 -7.16
CA THR A 88 6.75 -9.52 -6.82
C THR A 88 5.85 -9.43 -5.61
N GLU A 89 6.26 -8.64 -4.62
CA GLU A 89 5.29 -8.06 -3.67
C GLU A 89 4.81 -6.72 -4.22
N ILE A 90 3.50 -6.57 -4.34
CA ILE A 90 2.87 -5.35 -4.86
C ILE A 90 2.40 -4.55 -3.66
N ARG A 91 3.09 -3.45 -3.34
CA ARG A 91 2.85 -2.64 -2.14
C ARG A 91 2.05 -1.39 -2.49
N ASN A 92 0.99 -1.10 -1.75
CA ASN A 92 0.27 0.15 -1.94
C ASN A 92 1.17 1.31 -1.52
N HIS A 93 1.30 2.34 -2.37
CA HIS A 93 2.21 3.45 -2.13
C HIS A 93 1.77 4.31 -0.93
N HIS A 94 0.47 4.39 -0.65
CA HIS A 94 -0.04 5.16 0.47
C HIS A 94 0.15 4.46 1.82
N SER A 95 -0.24 3.19 1.93
CA SER A 95 -0.21 2.46 3.22
C SER A 95 1.08 1.69 3.47
N GLY A 96 1.87 1.40 2.43
CA GLY A 96 3.03 0.51 2.49
C GLY A 96 2.69 -0.98 2.66
N MET A 97 1.40 -1.33 2.69
CA MET A 97 0.92 -2.71 2.85
C MET A 97 0.90 -3.46 1.51
N CYS A 98 1.00 -4.78 1.58
CA CYS A 98 1.06 -5.66 0.42
C CYS A 98 -0.34 -6.07 -0.06
N LEU A 99 -0.48 -6.19 -1.38
CA LEU A 99 -1.60 -6.83 -2.05
C LEU A 99 -1.63 -8.32 -1.67
N ASP A 100 -2.74 -8.76 -1.09
CA ASP A 100 -2.87 -10.03 -0.36
C ASP A 100 -4.13 -10.75 -0.84
N ALA A 101 -3.97 -12.01 -1.28
CA ALA A 101 -5.11 -12.91 -1.44
C ALA A 101 -5.59 -13.37 -0.06
N ALA A 102 -6.75 -12.85 0.36
CA ALA A 102 -7.14 -12.81 1.77
C ALA A 102 -7.04 -14.19 2.46
N ASN A 103 -6.30 -14.21 3.57
CA ASN A 103 -6.08 -15.39 4.41
C ASN A 103 -5.50 -16.61 3.67
N GLY A 104 -4.82 -16.40 2.53
CA GLY A 104 -4.28 -17.49 1.72
C GLY A 104 -5.34 -18.37 1.06
N SER A 105 -6.56 -17.85 0.86
CA SER A 105 -7.60 -18.60 0.14
C SER A 105 -7.12 -19.00 -1.26
N THR A 106 -7.58 -20.14 -1.74
CA THR A 106 -7.35 -20.61 -3.12
C THR A 106 -8.65 -20.69 -3.93
N ALA A 107 -9.75 -20.19 -3.38
CA ALA A 107 -11.06 -20.19 -4.03
C ALA A 107 -11.20 -19.05 -5.05
N ASP A 108 -11.99 -19.28 -6.09
CA ASP A 108 -12.45 -18.21 -6.98
C ASP A 108 -13.34 -17.22 -6.21
N GLY A 109 -13.23 -15.94 -6.56
CA GLY A 109 -13.96 -14.86 -5.89
C GLY A 109 -13.40 -14.47 -4.52
N ALA A 110 -12.31 -15.10 -4.06
CA ALA A 110 -11.66 -14.67 -2.83
C ALA A 110 -11.13 -13.24 -2.97
N ILE A 111 -11.48 -12.40 -2.01
CA ILE A 111 -11.16 -10.97 -2.00
C ILE A 111 -9.65 -10.74 -1.97
N ILE A 112 -9.21 -9.76 -2.74
CA ILE A 112 -7.88 -9.19 -2.61
C ILE A 112 -7.96 -7.99 -1.67
N ALA A 113 -7.03 -7.92 -0.72
CA ALA A 113 -6.99 -6.86 0.29
C ALA A 113 -5.56 -6.37 0.47
N GLN A 114 -5.39 -5.25 1.19
CA GLN A 114 -4.08 -4.89 1.72
C GLN A 114 -3.86 -5.51 3.11
N ARG A 115 -2.65 -6.02 3.37
CA ARG A 115 -2.22 -6.48 4.69
C ARG A 115 -0.74 -6.18 4.92
N THR A 116 -0.33 -6.17 6.18
CA THR A 116 1.10 -6.08 6.54
C THR A 116 1.89 -7.12 5.77
N CYS A 117 2.95 -6.67 5.10
CA CYS A 117 3.82 -7.52 4.31
C CYS A 117 4.54 -8.52 5.23
N ASN A 118 4.38 -9.82 4.96
CA ASN A 118 4.96 -10.91 5.76
C ASN A 118 5.68 -11.96 4.91
N GLY A 119 5.69 -11.79 3.58
CA GLY A 119 6.39 -12.67 2.65
C GLY A 119 5.81 -14.06 2.47
N MET A 120 4.57 -14.25 2.92
CA MET A 120 3.80 -15.44 2.61
C MET A 120 3.45 -15.49 1.12
N LYS A 121 3.23 -16.71 0.62
CA LYS A 121 3.00 -16.95 -0.81
C LYS A 121 1.77 -16.22 -1.37
N TRP A 122 0.76 -15.97 -0.54
CA TRP A 122 -0.45 -15.27 -0.96
C TRP A 122 -0.29 -13.74 -1.08
N GLN A 123 0.88 -13.19 -0.70
CA GLN A 123 1.29 -11.81 -0.96
C GLN A 123 2.31 -11.70 -2.11
N LYS A 124 2.68 -12.82 -2.71
CA LYS A 124 3.63 -12.88 -3.82
C LYS A 124 2.90 -13.14 -5.12
N TRP A 125 3.27 -12.38 -6.13
CA TRP A 125 2.62 -12.36 -7.43
C TRP A 125 3.65 -12.58 -8.53
N ARG A 126 3.24 -13.22 -9.63
CA ARG A 126 3.98 -13.32 -10.87
C ARG A 126 3.26 -12.48 -11.91
N ALA A 127 4.00 -11.62 -12.62
CA ALA A 127 3.47 -10.88 -13.75
C ALA A 127 3.89 -11.59 -15.04
N PHE A 128 2.91 -12.08 -15.81
CA PHE A 128 3.14 -12.70 -17.11
C PHE A 128 2.65 -11.76 -18.20
N PHE A 129 3.57 -11.25 -19.02
CA PHE A 129 3.21 -10.45 -20.18
C PHE A 129 2.63 -11.33 -21.28
N ASP A 130 1.46 -10.96 -21.77
CA ASP A 130 0.80 -11.61 -22.88
C ASP A 130 0.88 -10.73 -24.12
N ASN A 131 1.59 -11.23 -25.14
CA ASN A 131 1.80 -10.50 -26.39
C ASN A 131 0.50 -10.26 -27.17
N SER A 132 -0.54 -11.07 -26.96
CA SER A 132 -1.81 -10.94 -27.69
C SER A 132 -2.67 -9.80 -27.16
N SER A 133 -2.71 -9.63 -25.83
CA SER A 133 -3.41 -8.52 -25.17
C SER A 133 -2.55 -7.27 -25.00
N GLY A 134 -1.22 -7.40 -25.03
CA GLY A 134 -0.28 -6.32 -24.70
C GLY A 134 -0.31 -5.92 -23.22
N ALA A 135 -0.78 -6.82 -22.35
CA ALA A 135 -1.01 -6.58 -20.93
C ALA A 135 -0.48 -7.74 -20.07
N TYR A 136 -0.45 -7.55 -18.75
CA TYR A 136 -0.01 -8.56 -17.80
C TYR A 136 -1.17 -9.33 -17.18
N GLN A 137 -1.04 -10.65 -17.09
CA GLN A 137 -1.74 -11.43 -16.07
C GLN A 137 -0.93 -11.40 -14.78
N ILE A 138 -1.57 -10.97 -13.69
CA ILE A 138 -0.97 -10.93 -12.36
C ILE A 138 -1.47 -12.16 -11.59
N VAL A 139 -0.60 -13.14 -11.37
CA VAL A 139 -0.95 -14.47 -10.84
C VAL A 139 -0.43 -14.63 -9.43
N ASN A 140 -1.29 -15.02 -8.49
CA ASN A 140 -0.90 -15.27 -7.12
C ASN A 140 -0.03 -16.54 -7.01
N GLU A 141 1.09 -16.46 -6.30
CA GLU A 141 2.03 -17.57 -6.14
C GLU A 141 1.44 -18.74 -5.35
N HIS A 142 0.52 -18.47 -4.41
CA HIS A 142 -0.06 -19.54 -3.60
C HIS A 142 -1.13 -20.33 -4.36
N SER A 143 -2.10 -19.63 -4.95
CA SER A 143 -3.30 -20.25 -5.54
C SER A 143 -3.19 -20.52 -7.04
N GLN A 144 -2.20 -19.93 -7.71
CA GLN A 144 -2.06 -19.93 -9.17
C GLN A 144 -3.26 -19.30 -9.89
N LYS A 145 -3.97 -18.37 -9.22
CA LYS A 145 -5.12 -17.64 -9.74
C LYS A 145 -4.76 -16.20 -10.12
N CYS A 146 -5.49 -15.68 -11.10
CA CYS A 146 -5.30 -14.34 -11.65
C CYS A 146 -6.03 -13.29 -10.81
N LEU A 147 -5.41 -12.11 -10.70
CA LEU A 147 -6.03 -10.89 -10.20
C LEU A 147 -7.13 -10.46 -11.17
N GLU A 148 -8.36 -10.33 -10.68
CA GLU A 148 -9.54 -10.08 -11.50
C GLU A 148 -10.41 -8.96 -10.91
N VAL A 149 -10.93 -8.09 -11.77
CA VAL A 149 -12.10 -7.27 -11.40
C VAL A 149 -13.36 -8.13 -11.48
N LEU A 150 -14.01 -8.34 -10.34
CA LEU A 150 -15.11 -9.30 -10.19
C LEU A 150 -16.19 -9.12 -11.25
N GLY A 151 -16.47 -10.20 -11.99
CA GLY A 151 -17.51 -10.25 -13.01
C GLY A 151 -17.26 -9.33 -14.21
N GLY A 152 -16.02 -8.84 -14.38
CA GLY A 152 -15.68 -7.89 -15.43
C GLY A 152 -16.43 -6.56 -15.34
N SER A 153 -16.81 -6.15 -14.13
CA SER A 153 -17.47 -4.86 -13.92
C SER A 153 -16.59 -3.70 -14.43
N THR A 154 -17.23 -2.65 -14.92
CA THR A 154 -16.59 -1.37 -15.27
C THR A 154 -17.05 -0.24 -14.35
N ALA A 155 -17.70 -0.56 -13.22
CA ALA A 155 -18.11 0.43 -12.24
C ALA A 155 -16.96 0.79 -11.29
N ASP A 156 -16.98 2.03 -10.78
CA ASP A 156 -16.12 2.45 -9.67
C ASP A 156 -16.51 1.70 -8.39
N GLY A 157 -15.51 1.30 -7.61
CA GLY A 157 -15.70 0.51 -6.39
C GLY A 157 -15.96 -0.97 -6.64
N ALA A 158 -15.88 -1.45 -7.89
CA ALA A 158 -16.01 -2.87 -8.16
C ALA A 158 -14.86 -3.66 -7.51
N SER A 159 -15.20 -4.74 -6.81
CA SER A 159 -14.26 -5.54 -6.04
C SER A 159 -13.19 -6.17 -6.92
N VAL A 160 -11.96 -6.21 -6.42
CA VAL A 160 -10.89 -7.02 -6.99
C VAL A 160 -10.77 -8.33 -6.21
N VAL A 161 -10.70 -9.43 -6.94
CA VAL A 161 -10.70 -10.81 -6.43
C VAL A 161 -9.59 -11.59 -7.10
N GLN A 162 -9.37 -12.83 -6.65
CA GLN A 162 -8.69 -13.83 -7.46
C GLN A 162 -9.69 -14.77 -8.12
N SER A 163 -9.31 -15.29 -9.28
CA SER A 163 -10.10 -16.24 -10.06
C SER A 163 -9.21 -17.09 -10.95
N SER A 164 -9.67 -18.27 -11.35
CA SER A 164 -9.01 -19.08 -12.38
C SER A 164 -8.69 -18.23 -13.61
N CYS A 165 -7.50 -18.39 -14.19
CA CYS A 165 -7.04 -17.55 -15.31
C CYS A 165 -7.76 -17.92 -16.61
N TYR A 166 -8.86 -17.22 -16.91
CA TYR A 166 -9.70 -17.40 -18.09
C TYR A 166 -9.20 -16.62 -19.31
N GLY A 167 -8.27 -15.68 -19.12
CA GLY A 167 -7.79 -14.83 -20.23
C GLY A 167 -8.83 -13.82 -20.70
N THR A 168 -9.73 -13.39 -19.83
CA THR A 168 -10.68 -12.31 -20.10
C THR A 168 -10.04 -10.94 -19.83
N PRO A 169 -10.47 -9.85 -20.49
CA PRO A 169 -9.92 -8.51 -20.26
C PRO A 169 -9.94 -8.06 -18.79
N SER A 170 -10.89 -8.57 -18.00
CA SER A 170 -10.99 -8.30 -16.55
C SER A 170 -9.83 -8.85 -15.71
N GLN A 171 -9.01 -9.75 -16.29
CA GLN A 171 -7.85 -10.38 -15.65
C GLN A 171 -6.50 -9.84 -16.16
N TYR A 172 -6.53 -8.86 -17.06
CA TYR A 172 -5.34 -8.23 -17.62
C TYR A 172 -5.15 -6.83 -17.06
N TRP A 173 -3.88 -6.46 -16.84
CA TRP A 173 -3.49 -5.22 -16.21
C TRP A 173 -2.32 -4.56 -16.96
N PHE A 174 -2.42 -3.25 -17.19
CA PHE A 174 -1.35 -2.40 -17.74
C PHE A 174 -0.55 -1.73 -16.64
#